data_AF-A0A937GBG0-F1
#
_entry.id   AF-A0A937GBG0-F1
#
_cell.length_a   1.000
_cell.length_b   1.000
_cell.length_c   1.000
_cell.angle_alpha   90.00
_cell.angle_beta   90.00
_cell.angle_gamma   90.00
#
_symmetry.space_group_name_H-M   'P 1'
#
loop_
_entity.id
_entity.type
_entity.pdbx_description
1 polymer ?
#
loop_
_entity_poly.entity_id
_entity_poly.type
_entity_poly.pdbx_seq_one_letter_code
_entity_poly.pdbx_strand_id
1 'polypeptide(L)'
;MMELFNQGGPLFMGILTVTLLGVLWTFWKGGALKELGLLALAVGVLAQLIGLYHAFSVMEGFEASQAVIAGGLKVSLTPTLYGLMIYILSVVLRVVRTWRQA
;
A
#
# COMPACT_ATOMS: atom_id res chain seq x y z
N MET A 1 -12.47 -8.70 -3.48
CA MET A 1 -11.19 -8.11 -3.92
C MET A 1 -11.36 -6.75 -4.57
N MET A 2 -12.19 -6.61 -5.61
CA MET A 2 -12.52 -5.29 -6.19
C MET A 2 -13.08 -4.30 -5.16
N GLU A 3 -13.83 -4.80 -4.18
CA GLU A 3 -14.36 -3.99 -3.09
C GLU A 3 -13.26 -3.40 -2.20
N LEU A 4 -12.26 -4.19 -1.80
CA LEU A 4 -11.10 -3.69 -1.03
C LEU A 4 -10.26 -2.70 -1.84
N PHE A 5 -10.15 -2.90 -3.15
CA PHE A 5 -9.48 -1.97 -4.06
C PHE A 5 -10.20 -0.63 -4.14
N ASN A 6 -11.52 -0.65 -4.24
CA ASN A 6 -12.33 0.57 -4.28
C ASN A 6 -12.37 1.27 -2.92
N GLN A 7 -12.40 0.51 -1.83
CA GLN A 7 -12.35 1.05 -0.46
C GLN A 7 -11.00 1.71 -0.16
N GLY A 8 -9.88 1.11 -0.57
CA GLY A 8 -8.53 1.65 -0.34
C GLY A 8 -8.16 2.89 -1.17
N GLY A 9 -9.08 3.42 -1.96
CA GLY A 9 -8.83 4.53 -2.89
C GLY A 9 -8.27 4.04 -4.23
N PRO A 10 -9.06 4.07 -5.32
CA PRO A 10 -8.66 3.51 -6.62
C PRO A 10 -7.34 4.08 -7.18
N LEU A 11 -7.07 5.36 -6.90
CA LEU A 11 -5.83 6.03 -7.32
C LEU A 11 -4.59 5.40 -6.68
N PHE A 12 -4.56 5.33 -5.35
CA PHE A 12 -3.41 4.78 -4.61
C PHE A 12 -3.26 3.28 -4.84
N MET A 13 -4.38 2.55 -4.86
CA MET A 13 -4.37 1.12 -5.16
C MET A 13 -3.89 0.84 -6.60
N GLY A 14 -4.19 1.72 -7.55
CA GLY A 14 -3.63 1.67 -8.91
C GLY A 14 -2.11 1.83 -8.91
N ILE A 15 -1.59 2.83 -8.20
CA ILE A 15 -0.13 3.04 -8.07
C ILE A 15 0.55 1.82 -7.42
N LEU A 16 -0.04 1.26 -6.35
CA LEU A 16 0.47 0.05 -5.70
C LEU A 16 0.51 -1.14 -6.65
N THR A 17 -0.51 -1.30 -7.49
CA THR A 17 -0.57 -2.36 -8.50
C THR A 17 0.52 -2.21 -9.56
N VAL A 18 0.73 -0.99 -10.07
CA VAL A 18 1.84 -0.70 -11.00
C VAL A 18 3.19 -0.97 -10.34
N THR A 19 3.35 -0.60 -9.07
CA THR A 19 4.60 -0.82 -8.32
C THR A 19 4.86 -2.31 -8.12
N LEU A 20 3.83 -3.10 -7.84
CA LEU A 20 3.92 -4.56 -7.77
C LEU A 20 4.39 -5.16 -9.11
N LEU A 21 3.81 -4.75 -10.22
CA LEU A 21 4.24 -5.19 -11.56
C LEU A 21 5.71 -4.79 -11.82
N GLY A 22 6.12 -3.59 -11.39
CA GLY A 22 7.51 -3.15 -11.44
C GLY A 22 8.47 -4.03 -10.62
N VAL A 23 8.07 -4.44 -9.41
CA VAL A 23 8.86 -5.38 -8.59
C VAL A 23 9.03 -6.72 -9.29
N LEU A 24 7.96 -7.27 -9.86
CA LEU A 24 8.03 -8.54 -10.61
C LEU A 24 8.91 -8.42 -11.86
N TRP A 25 8.79 -7.31 -12.61
CA TRP A 25 9.62 -7.06 -13.80
C TRP A 25 11.10 -6.91 -13.46
N THR A 26 11.44 -6.14 -12.42
CA THR A 26 12.82 -5.92 -11.98
C THR A 26 13.47 -7.16 -11.38
N PHE A 27 12.69 -8.13 -10.90
CA PHE A 27 13.23 -9.42 -10.49
C PHE A 27 13.82 -10.21 -11.68
N TRP A 28 13.15 -10.18 -12.84
CA TRP A 28 13.58 -10.90 -14.05
C TRP A 28 14.68 -10.17 -14.82
N LYS A 29 14.50 -8.87 -15.07
CA LYS A 29 15.45 -8.07 -15.86
C LYS A 29 16.66 -7.62 -15.03
N GLY A 30 16.51 -7.63 -13.71
CA GLY A 30 17.41 -7.00 -12.79
C GLY A 30 17.12 -5.51 -12.62
N GLY A 31 17.27 -5.02 -11.39
CA GLY A 31 17.05 -3.61 -11.07
C GLY A 31 16.85 -3.36 -9.58
N ALA A 32 16.19 -2.23 -9.30
CA ALA A 32 16.02 -1.62 -7.99
C ALA A 32 14.84 -2.21 -7.19
N LEU A 33 14.95 -3.49 -6.79
CA LEU A 33 13.90 -4.19 -6.03
C LEU A 33 13.58 -3.53 -4.68
N LYS A 34 14.60 -3.08 -3.95
CA LYS A 34 14.41 -2.47 -2.62
C LYS A 34 13.71 -1.13 -2.74
N GLU A 35 14.12 -0.33 -3.71
CA GLU A 35 13.64 1.02 -3.98
C GLU A 35 12.17 0.98 -4.41
N LEU A 36 11.79 0.05 -5.30
CA LEU A 36 10.39 -0.14 -5.68
C LEU A 36 9.52 -0.65 -4.53
N GLY A 37 10.05 -1.54 -3.68
CA GLY A 37 9.31 -1.95 -2.48
C GLY A 37 9.13 -0.81 -1.48
N LEU A 38 10.16 -0.01 -1.25
CA LEU A 38 10.07 1.17 -0.38
C LEU A 38 9.09 2.20 -0.94
N LEU A 39 9.07 2.39 -2.25
CA LEU A 39 8.08 3.23 -2.92
C LEU A 39 6.65 2.72 -2.66
N ALA A 40 6.41 1.41 -2.78
CA ALA A 40 5.11 0.82 -2.50
C ALA A 40 4.67 1.08 -1.04
N LEU A 41 5.58 0.89 -0.07
CA LEU A 41 5.30 1.19 1.33
C LEU A 41 5.00 2.68 1.55
N ALA A 42 5.82 3.58 0.97
CA ALA A 42 5.65 5.02 1.10
C ALA A 42 4.30 5.49 0.52
N VAL A 43 3.91 4.97 -0.65
CA VAL A 43 2.60 5.25 -1.27
C VAL A 43 1.47 4.72 -0.38
N GLY A 44 1.59 3.52 0.18
CA GLY A 44 0.60 2.94 1.09
C GLY A 44 0.39 3.81 2.34
N VAL A 45 1.48 4.23 2.99
CA VAL A 45 1.43 5.12 4.16
C VAL A 45 0.82 6.48 3.80
N LEU A 46 1.21 7.06 2.66
CA LEU A 46 0.66 8.34 2.19
C LEU A 46 -0.86 8.24 1.97
N ALA A 47 -1.32 7.17 1.33
CA ALA A 47 -2.74 6.92 1.10
C ALA A 47 -3.53 6.81 2.40
N GLN A 48 -2.97 6.11 3.41
CA GLN A 48 -3.57 6.01 4.73
C GLN A 48 -3.66 7.37 5.43
N LEU A 49 -2.61 8.19 5.37
CA LEU A 49 -2.63 9.52 5.99
C LEU A 49 -3.71 10.41 5.37
N ILE A 50 -3.86 10.36 4.04
CA ILE A 50 -4.92 11.10 3.33
C ILE A 50 -6.30 10.56 3.70
N GLY A 51 -6.48 9.24 3.73
CA GLY A 51 -7.74 8.61 4.12
C GLY A 51 -8.13 8.94 5.57
N LEU A 52 -7.17 8.95 6.49
CA LEU A 52 -7.39 9.29 7.88
C LEU A 52 -7.69 10.78 8.07
N TYR A 53 -7.00 11.65 7.35
CA TYR A 53 -7.28 13.09 7.34
C TYR A 53 -8.72 13.37 6.91
N HIS A 54 -9.17 12.75 5.82
CA HIS A 54 -10.56 12.86 5.39
C HIS A 54 -11.54 12.29 6.42
N ALA A 55 -11.26 11.12 7.00
CA ALA A 55 -12.12 10.52 8.02
C ALA A 55 -12.29 11.44 9.25
N PHE A 56 -11.19 12.02 9.74
CA PHE A 56 -11.23 12.97 10.86
C PHE A 56 -11.94 14.27 10.50
N SER A 57 -11.77 14.80 9.29
CA SER A 57 -12.48 16.02 8.85
C SER A 57 -14.01 15.86 8.84
N VAL A 58 -14.52 14.65 8.57
CA VAL A 58 -15.96 14.35 8.64
C VAL A 58 -16.46 14.31 10.09
N MET A 59 -15.62 13.87 11.03
CA MET A 59 -15.94 13.82 12.46
C MET A 59 -16.01 15.20 13.11
N GLU A 60 -15.33 16.20 12.55
CA GLU A 60 -15.44 17.59 13.03
C GLU A 60 -16.80 18.21 12.66
N GLY A 61 -17.45 17.75 11.60
CA GLY A 61 -18.73 18.28 11.12
C GLY A 61 -19.97 17.67 11.76
N PHE A 62 -19.86 16.46 12.32
CA PHE A 62 -20.99 15.70 12.88
C PHE A 62 -20.51 14.71 13.95
N GLU A 63 -21.34 14.41 14.96
CA GLU A 63 -21.07 13.32 15.90
C GLU A 63 -21.10 11.97 15.16
N ALA A 64 -19.92 11.48 14.77
CA ALA A 64 -19.78 10.18 14.13
C ALA A 64 -19.96 9.06 15.16
N SER A 65 -20.76 8.05 14.83
CA SER A 65 -20.89 6.87 15.68
C SER A 65 -19.57 6.11 15.76
N GLN A 66 -19.32 5.40 16.87
CA GLN A 66 -18.13 4.56 17.05
C GLN A 66 -17.92 3.56 15.90
N ALA A 67 -19.02 3.06 15.32
CA ALA A 67 -18.98 2.15 14.17
C ALA A 67 -18.44 2.82 12.89
N VAL A 68 -18.79 4.10 12.64
CA VAL A 68 -18.31 4.86 11.48
C VAL A 68 -16.81 5.14 11.60
N ILE A 69 -16.35 5.52 12.80
CA ILE A 69 -14.93 5.79 13.08
C ILE A 69 -14.10 4.51 12.87
N ALA A 70 -14.55 3.39 13.45
CA ALA A 70 -13.89 2.11 13.31
C ALA A 70 -13.86 1.63 11.84
N GLY A 71 -14.94 1.87 11.09
CA GLY A 71 -15.02 1.58 9.66
C GLY A 71 -14.00 2.40 8.84
N GLY A 72 -13.95 3.72 9.06
CA GLY A 72 -13.01 4.61 8.36
C GLY A 72 -11.54 4.27 8.65
N LEU A 73 -11.21 3.95 9.90
CA LEU A 73 -9.89 3.48 10.30
C LEU A 73 -9.52 2.14 9.66
N LYS A 74 -10.45 1.18 9.63
CA LYS A 74 -10.22 -0.11 8.99
C LYS A 74 -9.91 0.06 7.50
N VAL A 75 -10.67 0.91 6.81
CA VAL A 75 -10.50 1.13 5.37
C VAL A 75 -9.18 1.85 5.07
N SER A 76 -8.80 2.86 5.86
CA SER A 76 -7.55 3.61 5.65
C SER A 76 -6.28 2.77 5.86
N LEU A 77 -6.36 1.69 6.67
CA LEU A 77 -5.27 0.72 6.83
C LEU A 77 -5.03 -0.17 5.60
N THR A 78 -6.05 -0.33 4.74
CA THR A 78 -5.99 -1.20 3.55
C THR A 78 -4.80 -0.88 2.64
N PRO A 79 -4.61 0.36 2.13
CA PRO A 79 -3.50 0.67 1.24
C PRO A 79 -2.12 0.47 1.89
N THR A 80 -1.95 0.74 3.19
CA THR A 80 -0.69 0.48 3.91
C THR A 80 -0.39 -1.01 3.97
N LEU A 81 -1.38 -1.85 4.27
CA LEU A 81 -1.20 -3.29 4.29
C LEU A 81 -0.77 -3.82 2.91
N TYR A 82 -1.39 -3.32 1.84
CA TYR A 82 -0.97 -3.66 0.47
C TYR A 82 0.46 -3.19 0.15
N GLY A 83 0.79 -1.93 0.46
CA GLY A 83 2.14 -1.39 0.25
C GLY A 83 3.22 -2.16 1.04
N LEU A 84 2.91 -2.54 2.28
CA LEU A 84 3.79 -3.33 3.13
C LEU A 84 3.99 -4.75 2.58
N MET A 85 2.94 -5.40 2.09
CA MET A 85 3.06 -6.71 1.44
C MET A 85 3.97 -6.65 0.21
N ILE A 86 3.85 -5.61 -0.61
CA ILE A 86 4.71 -5.40 -1.79
C ILE A 86 6.17 -5.18 -1.35
N TYR A 87 6.40 -4.39 -0.31
CA TYR A 87 7.74 -4.18 0.25
C TYR A 87 8.37 -5.48 0.76
N ILE A 88 7.63 -6.27 1.55
CA ILE A 88 8.11 -7.57 2.06
C ILE A 88 8.47 -8.49 0.89
N LEU A 89 7.60 -8.57 -0.12
CA LEU A 89 7.86 -9.33 -1.33
C LEU A 89 9.15 -8.86 -2.03
N SER A 90 9.36 -7.55 -2.16
CA SER A 90 10.54 -7.01 -2.83
C SER A 90 11.84 -7.34 -2.07
N VAL A 91 11.82 -7.33 -0.73
CA VAL A 91 12.95 -7.73 0.11
C VAL A 91 13.23 -9.22 -0.05
N VAL A 92 12.21 -10.08 0.00
CA VAL A 92 12.36 -11.53 -0.21
C VAL A 92 12.97 -11.82 -1.58
N LEU A 93 12.44 -11.22 -2.64
CA LEU A 93 12.95 -11.38 -4.01
C LEU A 93 14.40 -10.90 -4.15
N ARG A 94 14.75 -9.79 -3.47
CA ARG A 94 16.11 -9.29 -3.45
C ARG A 94 17.06 -10.27 -2.78
N VAL A 95 16.67 -10.82 -1.62
CA VAL A 95 17.45 -11.83 -0.92
C VAL A 95 17.65 -13.04 -1.83
N VAL A 96 16.57 -13.64 -2.35
CA VAL A 96 16.66 -14.81 -3.27
C VAL A 96 17.59 -14.54 -4.44
N ARG A 97 17.55 -13.34 -5.02
CA ARG A 97 18.44 -12.96 -6.12
C ARG A 97 19.91 -12.87 -5.69
N THR A 98 20.20 -12.33 -4.51
CA THR A 98 21.57 -12.29 -3.97
C THR A 98 22.13 -13.70 -3.76
N TRP A 99 21.34 -14.62 -3.21
CA TRP A 99 21.78 -16.01 -3.00
C TRP A 99 22.00 -16.76 -4.32
N ARG A 100 21.27 -16.41 -5.40
CA ARG A 100 21.48 -17.02 -6.73
C ARG A 100 22.73 -16.50 -7.45
N GLN A 101 23.32 -15.40 -6.99
CA GLN A 101 24.49 -14.77 -7.60
C GLN A 101 25.79 -14.95 -6.78
N ALA A 102 25.68 -15.55 -5.59
CA ALA A 102 26.81 -15.96 -4.74
C ALA A 102 27.23 -17.39 -5.08
#